data_AF-A0A2X5EKD2-F1
#
_entry.id   AF-A0A2X5EKD2-F1
#
_cell.length_a   1.000
_cell.length_b   1.000
_cell.length_c   1.000
_cell.angle_alpha   90.00
_cell.angle_beta   90.00
_cell.angle_gamma   90.00
#
_symmetry.space_group_name_H-M   'P 1'
#
loop_
_entity.id
_entity.type
_entity.pdbx_description
1 polymer ?
#
loop_
_entity_poly.entity_id
_entity_poly.type
_entity_poly.pdbx_seq_one_letter_code
_entity_poly.pdbx_strand_id
1 'polypeptide(L)' 'MSKEYMNDGSLSEKWKYRFNFYDQHGFPGFWGGNTRI' A
#
# COMPACT_ATOMS: atom_id res chain seq x y z
N MET A 1 10.11 -5.80 -5.09
CA MET A 1 9.93 -4.39 -5.51
C MET A 1 10.64 -3.50 -4.50
N SER A 2 11.41 -2.52 -4.95
CA SER A 2 12.08 -1.58 -4.04
C SER A 2 11.02 -0.75 -3.33
N LYS A 3 11.01 -0.75 -1.99
CA LYS A 3 10.00 -0.07 -1.17
C LYS A 3 10.33 1.43 -1.05
N GLU A 4 10.27 2.14 -2.17
CA GLU A 4 10.64 3.57 -2.26
C GLU A 4 9.89 4.43 -1.24
N TYR A 5 8.63 4.10 -0.96
CA TYR A 5 7.79 4.76 0.04
C TYR A 5 8.33 4.69 1.48
N MET A 6 9.24 3.75 1.80
CA MET A 6 9.86 3.67 3.13
C MET A 6 10.81 4.84 3.39
N ASN A 7 11.49 5.33 2.35
CA ASN A 7 12.45 6.42 2.43
C ASN A 7 11.83 7.79 2.15
N ASP A 8 10.56 7.83 1.79
CA ASP A 8 9.84 9.07 1.51
C ASP A 8 9.61 9.88 2.81
N GLY A 9 10.11 11.11 2.83
CA GLY A 9 9.98 12.04 3.98
C GLY A 9 8.62 12.74 4.06
N SER A 10 7.82 12.72 3.00
CA SER A 10 6.45 13.25 2.98
C SER A 10 5.43 12.26 3.56
N LEU A 11 5.76 10.97 3.62
CA LEU A 11 4.92 9.95 4.22
C LEU A 11 5.18 9.80 5.72
N SER A 12 4.09 9.88 6.50
CA SER A 12 4.15 9.53 7.91
C SER A 12 4.33 8.02 8.11
N GLU A 13 4.89 7.63 9.26
CA GLU A 13 5.11 6.21 9.61
C GLU A 13 3.85 5.36 9.51
N LYS A 14 2.68 5.94 9.82
CA LYS A 14 1.38 5.28 9.67
C LYS A 14 1.08 4.87 8.23
N TRP A 15 1.40 5.72 7.26
CA TRP A 15 1.20 5.40 5.85
C TRP A 15 2.23 4.40 5.34
N LYS A 16 3.49 4.51 5.77
CA LYS A 16 4.54 3.52 5.48
C LYS A 16 4.14 2.12 5.96
N TYR A 17 3.59 2.02 7.17
CA TYR A 17 3.06 0.76 7.71
C TYR A 17 1.92 0.21 6.85
N ARG A 18 0.96 1.04 6.46
CA ARG A 18 -0.17 0.63 5.60
C ARG A 18 0.30 0.12 4.23
N PHE A 19 1.20 0.84 3.57
CA PHE A 19 1.76 0.40 2.29
C PHE A 19 2.55 -0.90 2.42
N ASN A 20 3.34 -1.05 3.49
CA ASN A 20 4.02 -2.31 3.76
C ASN A 20 3.05 -3.48 4.01
N PHE A 21 1.95 -3.23 4.71
CA PHE A 21 0.90 -4.22 4.89
C PHE A 21 0.27 -4.62 3.54
N TYR A 22 -0.03 -3.66 2.65
CA TYR A 22 -0.59 -3.97 1.33
C TYR A 22 0.37 -4.69 0.40
N ASP A 23 1.68 -4.39 0.46
CA ASP A 23 2.71 -5.10 -0.31
C ASP A 23 2.80 -6.59 0.10
N GLN A 24 2.56 -6.89 1.38
CA GLN A 24 2.62 -8.26 1.92
C GLN A 24 1.31 -9.04 1.79
N HIS A 25 0.15 -8.37 1.92
CA HIS A 25 -1.16 -9.01 2.00
C HIS A 25 -2.06 -8.75 0.78
N GLY A 26 -1.61 -7.91 -0.14
CA GLY A 26 -2.42 -7.38 -1.23
C GLY A 26 -3.28 -6.19 -0.80
N PHE A 27 -3.85 -5.51 -1.78
CA PHE A 27 -4.75 -4.40 -1.52
C PHE A 27 -6.13 -4.92 -1.08
N PRO A 28 -6.80 -4.24 -0.14
CA PRO A 28 -8.16 -4.60 0.22
C PRO A 28 -9.08 -4.50 -0.99
N GLY A 29 -10.01 -5.43 -1.15
CA GLY A 29 -10.95 -5.45 -2.28
C GLY A 29 -11.82 -4.19 -2.42
N PHE A 30 -11.94 -3.36 -1.37
CA PHE A 30 -12.62 -2.06 -1.46
C PHE A 30 -11.81 -0.95 -2.17
N TRP A 31 -10.49 -1.14 -2.34
CA TRP A 31 -9.65 -0.32 -3.22
C TRP A 31 -9.66 -0.84 -4.66
N GLY A 32 -10.03 -2.11 -4.85
CA GLY A 32 -10.26 -2.71 -6.15
C GLY A 32 -11.60 -2.26 -6.71
N GLY A 33 -11.57 -1.29 -7.63
CA GLY A 33 -12.73 -0.95 -8.44
C GLY A 33 -13.35 -2.23 -9.03
N ASN A 34 -14.65 -2.38 -8.81
CA ASN A 34 -15.55 -3.36 -9.38
C ASN A 34 -15.09 -3.85 -10.78
N THR A 35 -14.26 -4.88 -10.82
CA THR A 35 -13.99 -5.64 -12.04
C THR A 35 -14.68 -6.97 -11.86
N ARG A 36 -16.00 -6.95 -12.08
CA ARG A 36 -16.76 -8.14 -12.41
C ARG A 36 -16.34 -8.55 -13.81
N ILE A 37 -15.72 -9.73 -13.91
CA ILE A 37 -15.64 -10.53 -15.13
C ILE A 37 -16.99 -11.22 -15.32
#